data_AF-A0AAD4BE48-F1
#
_entry.id   AF-A0AAD4BE48-F1
#
_cell.length_a   1.000
_cell.length_b   1.000
_cell.length_c   1.000
_cell.angle_alpha   90.00
_cell.angle_beta   90.00
_cell.angle_gamma   90.00
#
_symmetry.space_group_name_H-M   'P 1'
#
loop_
_entity.id
_entity.type
_entity.pdbx_description
1 polymer ?
#
loop_
_entity_poly.entity_id
_entity_poly.type
_entity_poly.pdbx_seq_one_letter_code
_entity_poly.pdbx_strand_id
1 'polypeptide(L)'
;MIDWDSPDISEHVVLVHGDLGTGERLYAASLRRSIEATPWNRFQHVVFIPGLFHLKMACADALWRCFIHPQTAREDETCLMHDVALLRPKETSIFVSKPGFRRMHQVIGHAGICRRLNCWLVFIQAKVEGLVSLEDLASTKPTLEKLKSMAEEIAQQYVATRQIDRMRTRQEELRDIQFENALLLNKYFLLYEELSYAMNSGDIGRVETCIVSWIPILKATGKHKYATHMLNFLLNIHFVYPPGLKRAIRYHLLVNPTGRPMKWRAVDWCVELNNLYTKVKNGGKGSNRTVERIILESPLVQVYRNLQKIVETNFDLTHLTTNHAAPVMAKTFKVLQDKLLSSTPHIVRCGRKSRHIIDDLGDKGLALLEKGIQWEANEDTKGLEDSEDKAELEDVLADIV
;
A
#
# COMPACT_ATOMS: atom_id res chain seq x y z
N MET A 1 -15.22 -14.16 43.12
CA MET A 1 -14.04 -14.01 44.00
C MET A 1 -13.17 -12.94 43.40
N ILE A 2 -12.91 -11.86 44.13
CA ILE A 2 -11.92 -10.86 43.71
C ILE A 2 -10.56 -11.49 43.97
N ASP A 3 -9.82 -11.72 42.90
CA ASP A 3 -8.45 -12.24 42.94
C ASP A 3 -7.52 -11.09 43.31
N TRP A 4 -7.15 -11.02 44.59
CA TRP A 4 -6.32 -9.95 45.16
C TRP A 4 -4.85 -10.03 44.72
N ASP A 5 -4.44 -11.11 44.03
CA ASP A 5 -3.07 -11.31 43.51
C ASP A 5 -2.94 -10.99 42.02
N SER A 6 -3.94 -10.37 41.39
CA SER A 6 -3.84 -9.95 39.99
C SER A 6 -2.70 -8.94 39.80
N PRO A 7 -1.82 -9.14 38.81
CA PRO A 7 -0.76 -8.18 38.50
C PRO A 7 -1.33 -6.79 38.23
N ASP A 8 -0.70 -5.75 38.78
CA ASP A 8 -0.98 -4.38 38.38
C ASP A 8 -0.42 -4.13 36.97
N ILE A 9 -1.34 -3.89 36.03
CA ILE A 9 -1.01 -3.63 34.63
C ILE A 9 -0.91 -2.15 34.30
N SER A 10 -1.09 -1.26 35.28
CA SER A 10 -1.09 0.19 35.05
C SER A 10 0.21 0.69 34.39
N GLU A 11 1.33 0.02 34.67
CA GLU A 11 2.65 0.33 34.12
C GLU A 11 3.10 -0.59 32.96
N HIS A 12 2.34 -1.64 32.64
CA HIS A 12 2.78 -2.71 31.74
C HIS A 12 1.82 -2.89 30.55
N VAL A 13 2.39 -2.91 29.34
CA VAL A 13 1.65 -3.18 28.10
C VAL A 13 2.42 -4.18 27.23
N VAL A 14 1.68 -5.07 26.58
CA VAL A 14 2.20 -5.96 25.54
C VAL A 14 1.68 -5.45 24.21
N LEU A 15 2.59 -4.90 23.40
CA LEU A 15 2.28 -4.52 22.02
C LEU A 15 2.36 -5.76 21.14
N VAL A 16 1.27 -6.08 20.45
CA VAL A 16 1.19 -7.25 19.56
C VAL A 16 1.04 -6.76 18.13
N HIS A 17 2.02 -7.10 17.29
CA HIS A 17 1.99 -6.84 15.86
C HIS A 17 1.49 -8.08 15.12
N GLY A 18 0.70 -7.86 14.07
CA GLY A 18 0.24 -8.94 13.21
C GLY A 18 -0.64 -8.46 12.07
N ASP A 19 -1.12 -9.43 11.31
CA ASP A 19 -2.17 -9.23 10.32
C ASP A 19 -3.53 -8.92 10.97
N LEU A 20 -4.51 -8.62 10.12
CA LEU A 20 -5.85 -8.25 10.56
C LEU A 20 -6.53 -9.36 11.39
N GLY A 21 -6.40 -10.62 10.96
CA GLY A 21 -6.96 -11.77 11.67
C GLY A 21 -6.36 -11.97 13.05
N THR A 22 -5.09 -11.63 13.26
CA THR A 22 -4.50 -11.57 14.60
C THR A 22 -5.22 -10.53 15.46
N GLY A 23 -5.44 -9.33 14.92
CA GLY A 23 -6.20 -8.27 15.60
C GLY A 23 -7.63 -8.67 15.92
N GLU A 24 -8.35 -9.29 14.97
CA GLU A 24 -9.74 -9.75 15.18
C GLU A 24 -9.82 -10.82 16.28
N ARG A 25 -8.87 -11.76 16.31
CA ARG A 25 -8.81 -12.80 17.37
C ARG A 25 -8.52 -12.21 18.73
N LEU A 26 -7.61 -11.24 18.82
CA LEU A 26 -7.31 -10.53 20.08
C LEU A 26 -8.53 -9.74 20.57
N TYR A 27 -9.19 -9.03 19.66
CA TYR A 27 -10.41 -8.30 19.99
C TYR A 27 -11.53 -9.23 20.48
N ALA A 28 -11.78 -10.32 19.76
CA ALA A 28 -12.77 -11.33 20.15
C ALA A 28 -12.43 -11.97 21.52
N ALA A 29 -11.15 -12.25 21.77
CA ALA A 29 -10.69 -12.77 23.06
C ALA A 29 -10.95 -11.75 24.20
N SER A 30 -10.60 -10.48 24.01
CA SER A 30 -10.86 -9.42 25.00
C SER A 30 -12.35 -9.23 25.24
N LEU A 31 -13.18 -9.24 24.19
CA LEU A 31 -14.64 -9.09 24.30
C LEU A 31 -15.26 -10.23 25.12
N ARG A 32 -14.89 -11.49 24.83
CA ARG A 32 -15.38 -12.66 25.58
C ARG A 32 -14.95 -12.65 27.03
N ARG A 33 -13.77 -12.09 27.30
CA ARG A 33 -13.21 -11.99 28.64
C ARG A 33 -13.59 -10.69 29.35
N SER A 34 -14.43 -9.83 28.77
CA SER A 34 -14.82 -8.55 29.38
C SER A 34 -15.52 -8.68 30.73
N ILE A 35 -16.15 -9.83 30.99
CA ILE A 35 -16.81 -10.20 32.25
C ILE A 35 -15.85 -10.60 33.37
N GLU A 36 -14.58 -10.85 33.05
CA GLU A 36 -13.59 -11.28 34.03
C GLU A 36 -13.34 -10.20 35.09
N ALA A 37 -13.08 -10.63 36.32
CA ALA A 37 -13.01 -9.74 37.48
C ALA A 37 -11.83 -8.76 37.44
N THR A 38 -10.73 -9.12 36.78
CA THR A 38 -9.47 -8.37 36.85
C THR A 38 -9.01 -7.86 35.48
N PRO A 39 -8.40 -6.66 35.39
CA PRO A 39 -7.86 -6.13 34.14
C PRO A 39 -6.91 -7.07 33.40
N TRP A 40 -6.10 -7.82 34.16
CA TRP A 40 -5.22 -8.87 33.63
C TRP A 40 -6.01 -9.94 32.88
N ASN A 41 -7.02 -10.51 33.55
CA ASN A 41 -7.86 -11.57 32.96
C ASN A 41 -8.76 -11.05 31.83
N ARG A 42 -9.03 -9.74 31.75
CA ARG A 42 -9.71 -9.11 30.60
C ARG A 42 -8.78 -8.83 29.41
N PHE A 43 -7.49 -9.15 29.52
CA PHE A 43 -6.44 -8.82 28.54
C PHE A 43 -6.31 -7.32 28.23
N GLN A 44 -6.62 -6.44 29.18
CA GLN A 44 -6.53 -4.99 28.97
C GLN A 44 -5.09 -4.49 28.77
N HIS A 45 -4.10 -5.28 29.17
CA HIS A 45 -2.68 -5.00 28.95
C HIS A 45 -2.20 -5.32 27.53
N VAL A 46 -3.01 -5.96 26.69
CA VAL A 46 -2.63 -6.35 25.32
C VAL A 46 -3.16 -5.33 24.34
N VAL A 47 -2.26 -4.68 23.61
CA VAL A 47 -2.62 -3.68 22.59
C VAL A 47 -2.19 -4.19 21.22
N PHE A 48 -3.16 -4.44 20.35
CA PHE A 48 -2.89 -4.80 18.97
C PHE A 48 -2.45 -3.57 18.16
N ILE A 49 -1.33 -3.70 17.46
CA ILE A 49 -0.77 -2.68 16.57
C ILE A 49 -0.92 -3.15 15.14
N PRO A 50 -1.68 -2.43 14.29
CA PRO A 50 -1.90 -2.87 12.93
C PRO A 50 -0.60 -2.95 12.13
N GLY A 51 -0.48 -4.02 11.35
CA GLY A 51 0.63 -4.21 10.44
C GLY A 51 0.62 -3.22 9.28
N LEU A 52 1.62 -2.33 9.21
CA LEU A 52 1.73 -1.35 8.14
C LEU A 52 2.11 -2.00 6.79
N PHE A 53 2.78 -3.15 6.80
CA PHE A 53 3.01 -3.91 5.58
C PHE A 53 1.70 -4.46 5.01
N HIS A 54 0.86 -5.06 5.86
CA HIS A 54 -0.47 -5.49 5.45
C HIS A 54 -1.39 -4.32 5.04
N LEU A 55 -1.27 -3.15 5.69
CA LEU A 55 -1.95 -1.94 5.20
C LEU A 55 -1.51 -1.59 3.77
N LYS A 56 -0.19 -1.56 3.50
CA LYS A 56 0.35 -1.29 2.17
C LYS A 56 -0.14 -2.33 1.15
N MET A 57 -0.30 -3.59 1.54
CA MET A 57 -0.91 -4.64 0.72
C MET A 57 -2.38 -4.34 0.42
N ALA A 58 -3.17 -3.97 1.43
CA ALA A 58 -4.58 -3.59 1.26
C ALA A 58 -4.74 -2.37 0.36
N CYS A 59 -3.85 -1.38 0.45
CA CYS A 59 -3.83 -0.22 -0.45
C CYS A 59 -3.55 -0.63 -1.90
N ALA A 60 -2.60 -1.55 -2.15
CA ALA A 60 -2.33 -2.05 -3.50
C ALA A 60 -3.54 -2.82 -4.08
N ASP A 61 -4.21 -3.64 -3.25
CA ASP A 61 -5.43 -4.35 -3.65
C ASP A 61 -6.59 -3.37 -3.94
N ALA A 62 -6.74 -2.30 -3.14
CA ALA A 62 -7.72 -1.26 -3.40
C ALA A 62 -7.54 -0.60 -4.78
N LEU A 63 -6.29 -0.35 -5.20
CA LEU A 63 -6.00 0.15 -6.54
C LEU A 63 -6.34 -0.89 -7.62
N TRP A 64 -6.03 -2.16 -7.40
CA TRP A 64 -6.42 -3.23 -8.32
C TRP A 64 -7.95 -3.30 -8.48
N ARG A 65 -8.70 -3.25 -7.37
CA ARG A 65 -10.17 -3.26 -7.35
C ARG A 65 -10.79 -2.08 -8.08
N CYS A 66 -10.10 -0.94 -8.10
CA CYS A 66 -10.54 0.28 -8.76
C CYS A 66 -10.24 0.25 -10.26
N PHE A 67 -8.99 -0.07 -10.64
CA PHE A 67 -8.48 0.19 -12.00
C PHE A 67 -8.42 -1.03 -12.91
N ILE A 68 -8.55 -2.25 -12.38
CA ILE A 68 -8.33 -3.49 -13.15
C ILE A 68 -9.46 -4.50 -12.97
N HIS A 69 -9.92 -4.73 -11.73
CA HIS A 69 -10.94 -5.75 -11.45
C HIS A 69 -12.24 -5.58 -12.24
N PRO A 70 -12.85 -4.38 -12.34
CA PRO A 70 -14.09 -4.22 -13.11
C PRO A 70 -13.83 -4.51 -14.59
N GLN A 71 -14.69 -5.31 -15.21
CA GLN A 71 -14.47 -5.69 -16.61
C GLN A 71 -14.35 -4.49 -17.54
N THR A 72 -15.25 -3.53 -17.36
CA THR A 72 -15.29 -2.30 -18.16
C THR A 72 -14.06 -1.41 -17.95
N ALA A 73 -13.38 -1.50 -16.81
CA ALA A 73 -12.16 -0.72 -16.52
C ALA A 73 -10.95 -1.16 -17.36
N ARG A 74 -11.07 -2.24 -18.14
CA ARG A 74 -10.00 -2.82 -18.96
C ARG A 74 -10.16 -2.58 -20.46
N GLU A 75 -11.21 -1.87 -20.86
CA GLU A 75 -11.62 -1.78 -22.28
C GLU A 75 -11.10 -0.52 -22.98
N ASP A 76 -10.90 0.58 -22.25
CA ASP A 76 -10.43 1.84 -22.84
C ASP A 76 -8.93 1.79 -23.10
N GLU A 77 -8.48 2.36 -24.22
CA GLU A 77 -7.07 2.38 -24.62
C GLU A 77 -6.13 3.02 -23.57
N THR A 78 -6.66 3.94 -22.77
CA THR A 78 -5.92 4.67 -21.72
C THR A 78 -5.92 3.99 -20.35
N CYS A 79 -6.57 2.84 -20.21
CA CYS A 79 -6.71 2.16 -18.92
C CYS A 79 -5.39 1.53 -18.44
N LEU A 80 -5.32 1.28 -17.13
CA LEU A 80 -4.15 0.67 -16.50
C LEU A 80 -3.83 -0.74 -17.04
N MET A 81 -4.85 -1.48 -17.48
CA MET A 81 -4.66 -2.83 -18.02
C MET A 81 -3.84 -2.83 -19.32
N HIS A 82 -3.91 -1.76 -20.13
CA HIS A 82 -3.03 -1.61 -21.29
C HIS A 82 -1.58 -1.36 -20.88
N ASP A 83 -1.33 -0.61 -19.80
CA ASP A 83 0.02 -0.46 -19.24
C ASP A 83 0.55 -1.81 -18.75
N VAL A 84 -0.29 -2.59 -18.07
CA VAL A 84 0.05 -3.95 -17.60
C VAL A 84 0.44 -4.86 -18.77
N ALA A 85 -0.28 -4.79 -19.89
CA ALA A 85 0.04 -5.58 -21.08
C ALA A 85 1.44 -5.28 -21.66
N LEU A 86 1.94 -4.05 -21.49
CA LEU A 86 3.29 -3.67 -21.92
C LEU A 86 4.35 -3.95 -20.84
N LEU A 87 4.03 -3.69 -19.57
CA LEU A 87 4.94 -3.89 -18.45
C LEU A 87 5.16 -5.38 -18.14
N ARG A 88 4.11 -6.19 -18.27
CA ARG A 88 4.06 -7.60 -17.88
C ARG A 88 3.24 -8.44 -18.87
N PRO A 89 3.66 -8.54 -20.14
CA PRO A 89 2.87 -9.15 -21.23
C PRO A 89 2.46 -10.60 -20.97
N LYS A 90 3.25 -11.34 -20.18
CA LYS A 90 2.99 -12.76 -19.87
C LYS A 90 2.11 -12.98 -18.63
N GLU A 91 1.69 -11.92 -17.96
CA GLU A 91 0.97 -12.00 -16.68
C GLU A 91 -0.41 -11.36 -16.73
N THR A 92 -0.90 -10.91 -17.89
CA THR A 92 -2.18 -10.20 -18.02
C THR A 92 -3.36 -10.99 -17.43
N SER A 93 -3.42 -12.31 -17.62
CA SER A 93 -4.45 -13.17 -17.04
C SER A 93 -4.43 -13.20 -15.50
N ILE A 94 -3.25 -13.02 -14.89
CA ILE A 94 -3.07 -12.97 -13.44
C ILE A 94 -3.61 -11.64 -12.88
N PHE A 95 -3.42 -10.53 -13.61
CA PHE A 95 -3.97 -9.23 -13.23
C PHE A 95 -5.49 -9.15 -13.36
N VAL A 96 -6.06 -9.92 -14.29
CA VAL A 96 -7.51 -10.05 -14.42
C VAL A 96 -8.15 -10.73 -13.20
N SER A 97 -7.44 -11.67 -12.56
CA SER A 97 -7.98 -12.45 -11.44
C SER A 97 -7.63 -11.86 -10.07
N LYS A 98 -6.40 -12.04 -9.58
CA LYS A 98 -5.90 -11.46 -8.32
C LYS A 98 -4.37 -11.43 -8.37
N PRO A 99 -3.76 -10.29 -8.74
CA PRO A 99 -2.31 -10.23 -9.01
C PRO A 99 -1.42 -10.40 -7.78
N GLY A 100 -1.95 -10.22 -6.58
CA GLY A 100 -1.15 -10.20 -5.35
C GLY A 100 -0.35 -8.90 -5.19
N PHE A 101 0.27 -8.74 -4.03
CA PHE A 101 0.88 -7.48 -3.63
C PHE A 101 2.08 -7.11 -4.48
N ARG A 102 3.08 -7.99 -4.63
CA ARG A 102 4.30 -7.71 -5.39
C ARG A 102 3.98 -7.18 -6.79
N ARG A 103 3.04 -7.83 -7.48
CA ARG A 103 2.73 -7.49 -8.88
C ARG A 103 2.09 -6.12 -8.98
N MET A 104 1.14 -5.82 -8.10
CA MET A 104 0.52 -4.50 -8.03
C MET A 104 1.51 -3.43 -7.60
N HIS A 105 2.33 -3.68 -6.57
CA HIS A 105 3.36 -2.77 -6.10
C HIS A 105 4.30 -2.33 -7.25
N GLN A 106 4.75 -3.29 -8.06
CA GLN A 106 5.61 -3.03 -9.22
C GLN A 106 4.88 -2.26 -10.33
N VAL A 107 3.63 -2.62 -10.65
CA VAL A 107 2.85 -1.93 -11.68
C VAL A 107 2.53 -0.50 -11.28
N ILE A 108 2.14 -0.25 -10.02
CA ILE A 108 1.88 1.10 -9.50
C ILE A 108 3.11 1.99 -9.69
N GLY A 109 4.29 1.52 -9.26
CA GLY A 109 5.53 2.27 -9.41
C GLY A 109 5.93 2.48 -10.88
N HIS A 110 5.93 1.42 -11.69
CA HIS A 110 6.37 1.48 -13.09
C HIS A 110 5.43 2.30 -13.98
N ALA A 111 4.11 2.02 -13.93
CA ALA A 111 3.14 2.78 -14.70
C ALA A 111 3.04 4.23 -14.19
N GLY A 112 3.14 4.44 -12.87
CA GLY A 112 3.20 5.78 -12.27
C GLY A 112 4.35 6.62 -12.81
N ILE A 113 5.58 6.06 -12.88
CA ILE A 113 6.73 6.74 -13.46
C ILE A 113 6.43 7.16 -14.91
N CYS A 114 6.00 6.22 -15.76
CA CYS A 114 5.74 6.52 -17.18
C CYS A 114 4.62 7.56 -17.37
N ARG A 115 3.55 7.48 -16.59
CA ARG A 115 2.42 8.44 -16.67
C ARG A 115 2.82 9.83 -16.21
N ARG A 116 3.59 9.94 -15.12
CA ARG A 116 4.14 11.24 -14.68
C ARG A 116 5.10 11.82 -15.71
N LEU A 117 5.98 11.04 -16.31
CA LEU A 117 6.86 11.50 -17.38
C LEU A 117 6.04 12.00 -18.59
N ASN A 118 4.93 11.34 -18.92
CA ASN A 118 4.02 11.84 -19.95
C ASN A 118 3.32 13.16 -19.55
N CYS A 119 2.92 13.33 -18.29
CA CYS A 119 2.39 14.61 -17.79
C CYS A 119 3.42 15.74 -17.92
N TRP A 120 4.67 15.48 -17.53
CA TRP A 120 5.78 16.44 -17.70
C TRP A 120 5.95 16.84 -19.17
N LEU A 121 5.94 15.87 -20.07
CA LEU A 121 6.12 16.11 -21.50
C LEU A 121 4.97 16.96 -22.08
N VAL A 122 3.72 16.59 -21.79
CA VAL A 122 2.55 17.36 -22.26
C VAL A 122 2.56 18.77 -21.68
N PHE A 123 2.93 18.94 -20.41
CA PHE A 123 3.01 20.24 -19.77
C PHE A 123 4.04 21.16 -20.43
N ILE A 124 5.27 20.67 -20.69
CA ILE A 124 6.30 21.51 -21.30
C ILE A 124 5.96 21.89 -22.74
N GLN A 125 5.39 20.97 -23.52
CA GLN A 125 4.97 21.24 -24.89
C GLN A 125 3.87 22.31 -24.95
N ALA A 126 2.99 22.35 -23.96
CA ALA A 126 1.94 23.35 -23.88
C ALA A 126 2.43 24.72 -23.35
N LYS A 127 3.48 24.74 -22.52
CA LYS A 127 3.86 25.94 -21.75
C LYS A 127 5.13 26.63 -22.25
N VAL A 128 6.05 25.90 -22.87
CA VAL A 128 7.37 26.41 -23.26
C VAL A 128 7.58 26.20 -24.75
N GLU A 129 7.59 27.30 -25.50
CA GLU A 129 7.84 27.27 -26.92
C GLU A 129 9.24 26.71 -27.22
N GLY A 130 9.32 25.78 -28.18
CA GLY A 130 10.57 25.14 -28.60
C GLY A 130 11.00 23.89 -27.82
N LEU A 131 10.33 23.53 -26.71
CA LEU A 131 10.61 22.25 -26.03
C LEU A 131 9.67 21.15 -26.53
N VAL A 132 10.23 20.15 -27.22
CA VAL A 132 9.46 19.03 -27.80
C VAL A 132 9.67 17.71 -27.06
N SER A 133 10.72 17.58 -26.25
CA SER A 133 11.07 16.39 -25.48
C SER A 133 11.53 16.69 -24.04
N LEU A 134 11.57 15.67 -23.19
CA LEU A 134 12.10 15.79 -21.83
C LEU A 134 13.63 15.96 -21.84
N GLU A 135 14.30 15.44 -22.87
CA GLU A 135 15.72 15.61 -23.13
C GLU A 135 16.06 17.08 -23.45
N ASP A 136 15.18 17.78 -24.18
CA ASP A 136 15.34 19.22 -24.42
C ASP A 136 15.28 19.99 -23.10
N LEU A 137 14.28 19.69 -22.25
CA LEU A 137 14.16 20.29 -20.93
C LEU A 137 15.42 20.02 -20.10
N ALA A 138 15.90 18.77 -20.06
CA ALA A 138 17.12 18.42 -19.32
C ALA A 138 18.35 19.18 -19.83
N SER A 139 18.43 19.39 -21.15
CA SER A 139 19.52 20.13 -21.80
C SER A 139 19.54 21.61 -21.42
N THR A 140 18.39 22.19 -21.04
CA THR A 140 18.34 23.56 -20.49
C THR A 140 18.93 23.69 -19.07
N LYS A 141 19.23 22.57 -18.40
CA LYS A 141 19.75 22.51 -17.03
C LYS A 141 18.92 23.36 -16.03
N PRO A 142 17.61 23.09 -15.90
CA PRO A 142 16.74 23.90 -15.05
C PRO A 142 17.16 23.78 -13.58
N THR A 143 16.98 24.86 -12.82
CA THR A 143 17.24 24.86 -11.38
C THR A 143 16.23 23.98 -10.64
N LEU A 144 16.57 23.53 -9.44
CA LEU A 144 15.67 22.76 -8.60
C LEU A 144 14.39 23.54 -8.27
N GLU A 145 14.50 24.84 -8.03
CA GLU A 145 13.38 25.74 -7.75
C GLU A 145 12.43 25.79 -8.96
N LYS A 146 12.98 25.87 -10.18
CA LYS A 146 12.18 25.86 -11.40
C LYS A 146 11.45 24.53 -11.57
N LEU A 147 12.14 23.41 -11.34
CA LEU A 147 11.56 22.08 -11.39
C LEU A 147 10.45 21.89 -10.35
N LYS A 148 10.64 22.37 -9.12
CA LYS A 148 9.61 22.34 -8.07
C LYS A 148 8.37 23.14 -8.47
N SER A 149 8.55 24.37 -8.96
CA SER A 149 7.45 25.20 -9.45
C SER A 149 6.69 24.52 -10.59
N MET A 150 7.40 23.92 -11.56
CA MET A 150 6.74 23.16 -12.63
C MET A 150 6.00 21.93 -12.09
N ALA A 151 6.58 21.20 -11.13
CA ALA A 151 5.96 20.03 -10.52
C ALA A 151 4.67 20.39 -9.78
N GLU A 152 4.62 21.53 -9.08
CA GLU A 152 3.41 22.03 -8.42
C GLU A 152 2.29 22.32 -9.43
N GLU A 153 2.62 22.96 -10.55
CA GLU A 153 1.65 23.23 -11.62
C GLU A 153 1.18 21.95 -12.31
N ILE A 154 2.09 21.02 -12.57
CA ILE A 154 1.76 19.69 -13.11
C ILE A 154 0.83 18.95 -12.14
N ALA A 155 1.09 19.00 -10.84
CA ALA A 155 0.22 18.39 -9.85
C ALA A 155 -1.18 19.03 -9.86
N GLN A 156 -1.28 20.35 -9.96
CA GLN A 156 -2.57 21.05 -10.04
C GLN A 156 -3.37 20.66 -11.31
N GLN A 157 -2.69 20.43 -12.43
CA GLN A 157 -3.33 20.10 -13.72
C GLN A 157 -3.65 18.61 -13.89
N TYR A 158 -2.74 17.73 -13.46
CA TYR A 158 -2.75 16.30 -13.82
C TYR A 158 -3.02 15.35 -12.64
N VAL A 159 -3.33 15.89 -11.46
CA VAL A 159 -3.75 15.11 -10.29
C VAL A 159 -5.17 15.54 -9.90
N ALA A 160 -6.04 14.55 -9.67
CA ALA A 160 -7.41 14.84 -9.27
C ALA A 160 -7.45 15.56 -7.91
N THR A 161 -8.22 16.65 -7.88
CA THR A 161 -8.58 17.42 -6.68
C THR A 161 -10.10 17.61 -6.69
N ARG A 162 -10.64 18.49 -5.84
CA ARG A 162 -12.06 18.92 -5.89
C ARG A 162 -12.49 19.48 -7.26
N GLN A 163 -11.55 19.75 -8.17
CA GLN A 163 -11.87 20.11 -9.55
C GLN A 163 -12.63 19.00 -10.30
N ILE A 164 -12.48 17.74 -9.90
CA ILE A 164 -13.13 16.63 -10.61
C ILE A 164 -14.66 16.70 -10.52
N ASP A 165 -15.22 17.17 -9.41
CA ASP A 165 -16.66 17.38 -9.26
C ASP A 165 -17.17 18.42 -10.25
N ARG A 166 -16.43 19.52 -10.40
CA ARG A 166 -16.75 20.58 -11.38
C ARG A 166 -16.60 20.11 -12.82
N MET A 167 -15.71 19.17 -13.10
CA MET A 167 -15.59 18.55 -14.42
C MET A 167 -16.81 17.67 -14.71
N ARG A 168 -17.28 16.93 -13.69
CA ARG A 168 -18.41 16.00 -13.79
C ARG A 168 -19.77 16.65 -13.92
N THR A 169 -19.92 17.91 -13.49
CA THR A 169 -21.15 18.68 -13.67
C THR A 169 -21.29 19.34 -15.04
N ARG A 170 -20.26 19.26 -15.90
CA ARG A 170 -20.33 19.80 -17.27
C ARG A 170 -21.23 18.95 -18.15
N GLN A 171 -21.73 19.55 -19.24
CA GLN A 171 -22.40 18.83 -20.33
C GLN A 171 -21.52 17.72 -20.88
N GLU A 172 -22.12 16.60 -21.29
CA GLU A 172 -21.40 15.38 -21.69
C GLU A 172 -20.43 15.64 -22.86
N GLU A 173 -20.80 16.52 -23.78
CA GLU A 173 -20.00 16.93 -24.94
C GLU A 173 -18.74 17.70 -24.55
N LEU A 174 -18.72 18.31 -23.36
CA LEU A 174 -17.59 19.06 -22.82
C LEU A 174 -16.75 18.23 -21.83
N ARG A 175 -17.16 17.01 -21.52
CA ARG A 175 -16.45 16.11 -20.62
C ARG A 175 -15.43 15.26 -21.36
N ASP A 176 -14.37 14.89 -20.65
CA ASP A 176 -13.39 13.91 -21.10
C ASP A 176 -13.22 12.89 -19.97
N ILE A 177 -13.97 11.80 -20.05
CA ILE A 177 -14.06 10.81 -18.99
C ILE A 177 -12.74 10.04 -18.85
N GLN A 178 -12.02 9.82 -19.96
CA GLN A 178 -10.70 9.16 -19.89
C GLN A 178 -9.64 10.05 -19.27
N PHE A 179 -9.68 11.37 -19.52
CA PHE A 179 -8.82 12.32 -18.82
C PHE A 179 -9.15 12.38 -17.33
N GLU A 180 -10.44 12.45 -16.95
CA GLU A 180 -10.87 12.37 -15.55
C GLU A 180 -10.33 11.10 -14.86
N ASN A 181 -10.41 9.94 -15.51
CA ASN A 181 -9.87 8.68 -15.01
C ASN A 181 -8.34 8.74 -14.84
N ALA A 182 -7.62 9.37 -15.77
CA ALA A 182 -6.16 9.56 -15.66
C ALA A 182 -5.78 10.44 -14.45
N LEU A 183 -6.54 11.50 -14.17
CA LEU A 183 -6.33 12.35 -13.00
C LEU A 183 -6.49 11.56 -11.68
N LEU A 184 -7.51 10.72 -11.59
CA LEU A 184 -7.76 9.86 -10.42
C LEU A 184 -6.68 8.79 -10.26
N LEU A 185 -6.22 8.20 -11.36
CA LEU A 185 -5.11 7.25 -11.35
C LEU A 185 -3.85 7.90 -10.79
N ASN A 186 -3.49 9.10 -11.27
CA ASN A 186 -2.35 9.85 -10.75
C ASN A 186 -2.50 10.17 -9.26
N LYS A 187 -3.68 10.61 -8.80
CA LYS A 187 -3.99 10.89 -7.38
C LYS A 187 -3.69 9.69 -6.50
N TYR A 188 -4.23 8.52 -6.85
CA TYR A 188 -4.09 7.36 -5.98
C TYR A 188 -2.72 6.66 -6.08
N PHE A 189 -2.07 6.73 -7.24
CA PHE A 189 -0.68 6.25 -7.38
C PHE A 189 0.28 7.10 -6.53
N LEU A 190 0.13 8.43 -6.58
CA LEU A 190 0.92 9.33 -5.73
C LEU A 190 0.66 9.08 -4.25
N LEU A 191 -0.59 8.86 -3.83
CA LEU A 191 -0.90 8.54 -2.43
C LEU A 191 -0.28 7.20 -1.97
N TYR A 192 -0.18 6.22 -2.86
CA TYR A 192 0.48 4.94 -2.57
C TYR A 192 2.00 5.07 -2.47
N GLU A 193 2.60 5.82 -3.39
CA GLU A 193 4.03 6.14 -3.38
C GLU A 193 4.40 6.98 -2.14
N GLU A 194 3.54 7.90 -1.75
CA GLU A 194 3.70 8.73 -0.56
C GLU A 194 3.71 7.89 0.73
N LEU A 195 2.75 6.97 0.87
CA LEU A 195 2.72 6.02 1.99
C LEU A 195 4.02 5.20 2.01
N SER A 196 4.43 4.68 0.85
CA SER A 196 5.66 3.89 0.72
C SER A 196 6.90 4.70 1.08
N TYR A 197 6.98 5.95 0.64
CA TYR A 197 8.08 6.87 0.94
C TYR A 197 8.15 7.17 2.45
N ALA A 198 7.01 7.53 3.07
CA ALA A 198 6.91 7.82 4.48
C ALA A 198 7.32 6.62 5.36
N MET A 199 6.87 5.41 4.99
CA MET A 199 7.28 4.18 5.66
C MET A 199 8.79 3.95 5.52
N ASN A 200 9.34 4.10 4.31
CA ASN A 200 10.76 3.87 4.04
C ASN A 200 11.66 4.90 4.70
N SER A 201 11.21 6.17 4.83
CA SER A 201 11.96 7.24 5.49
C SER A 201 11.89 7.17 7.02
N GLY A 202 10.96 6.39 7.58
CA GLY A 202 10.73 6.33 9.03
C GLY A 202 9.87 7.49 9.56
N ASP A 203 9.16 8.20 8.68
CA ASP A 203 8.34 9.36 9.05
C ASP A 203 6.94 8.93 9.49
N ILE A 204 6.80 8.63 10.78
CA ILE A 204 5.55 8.15 11.38
C ILE A 204 4.41 9.17 11.25
N GLY A 205 4.69 10.47 11.40
CA GLY A 205 3.66 11.51 11.28
C GLY A 205 3.08 11.58 9.87
N ARG A 206 3.94 11.44 8.86
CA ARG A 206 3.53 11.37 7.45
C ARG A 206 2.81 10.07 7.13
N VAL A 207 3.19 8.94 7.74
CA VAL A 207 2.43 7.68 7.65
C VAL A 207 1.01 7.85 8.20
N GLU A 208 0.86 8.40 9.41
CA GLU A 208 -0.46 8.67 10.02
C GLU A 208 -1.32 9.56 9.12
N THR A 209 -0.73 10.60 8.51
CA THR A 209 -1.40 11.49 7.55
C THR A 209 -1.88 10.75 6.29
N CYS A 210 -1.07 9.82 5.76
CA CYS A 210 -1.47 8.99 4.63
C CYS A 210 -2.64 8.07 4.99
N ILE A 211 -2.63 7.48 6.20
CA ILE A 211 -3.70 6.58 6.67
C ILE A 211 -5.05 7.29 6.66
N VAL A 212 -5.12 8.57 7.07
CA VAL A 212 -6.35 9.37 7.01
C VAL A 212 -6.96 9.37 5.61
N SER A 213 -6.13 9.53 4.58
CA SER A 213 -6.60 9.53 3.18
C SER A 213 -6.97 8.13 2.68
N TRP A 214 -6.30 7.09 3.18
CA TRP A 214 -6.56 5.71 2.79
C TRP A 214 -7.81 5.10 3.40
N ILE A 215 -8.22 5.50 4.61
CA ILE A 215 -9.43 4.99 5.28
C ILE A 215 -10.69 5.05 4.38
N PRO A 216 -11.09 6.20 3.81
CA PRO A 216 -12.26 6.25 2.94
C PRO A 216 -12.05 5.43 1.65
N ILE A 217 -10.84 5.42 1.08
CA ILE A 217 -10.54 4.64 -0.14
C ILE A 217 -10.70 3.13 0.11
N LEU A 218 -10.19 2.64 1.25
CA LEU A 218 -10.36 1.25 1.67
C LEU A 218 -11.85 0.93 1.90
N LYS A 219 -12.61 1.84 2.52
CA LYS A 219 -14.06 1.67 2.68
C LYS A 219 -14.77 1.58 1.32
N ALA A 220 -14.45 2.46 0.38
CA ALA A 220 -15.07 2.53 -0.94
C ALA A 220 -14.79 1.32 -1.85
N THR A 221 -13.65 0.65 -1.64
CA THR A 221 -13.21 -0.51 -2.42
C THR A 221 -13.56 -1.86 -1.77
N GLY A 222 -14.27 -1.83 -0.63
CA GLY A 222 -14.71 -3.04 0.06
C GLY A 222 -13.69 -3.64 1.04
N LYS A 223 -12.57 -2.95 1.31
CA LYS A 223 -11.62 -3.30 2.38
C LYS A 223 -12.10 -2.77 3.73
N HIS A 224 -13.33 -3.15 4.09
CA HIS A 224 -14.06 -2.56 5.21
C HIS A 224 -13.40 -2.80 6.56
N LYS A 225 -12.83 -3.99 6.78
CA LYS A 225 -12.13 -4.31 8.02
C LYS A 225 -10.87 -3.46 8.14
N TYR A 226 -10.05 -3.38 7.09
CA TYR A 226 -8.87 -2.52 7.10
C TYR A 226 -9.21 -1.04 7.35
N ALA A 227 -10.26 -0.51 6.70
CA ALA A 227 -10.73 0.85 6.95
C ALA A 227 -11.10 1.08 8.42
N THR A 228 -11.88 0.16 9.00
CA THR A 228 -12.33 0.23 10.40
C THR A 228 -11.17 0.12 11.39
N HIS A 229 -10.27 -0.85 11.18
CA HIS A 229 -9.11 -1.03 12.03
C HIS A 229 -8.13 0.15 11.96
N MET A 230 -7.90 0.74 10.79
CA MET A 230 -7.07 1.94 10.65
C MET A 230 -7.72 3.15 11.32
N LEU A 231 -9.04 3.32 11.17
CA LEU A 231 -9.78 4.38 11.84
C LEU A 231 -9.67 4.26 13.36
N ASN A 232 -9.94 3.08 13.92
CA ASN A 232 -9.83 2.81 15.35
C ASN A 232 -8.39 3.02 15.85
N PHE A 233 -7.40 2.60 15.07
CA PHE A 233 -5.99 2.83 15.39
C PHE A 233 -5.67 4.33 15.52
N LEU A 234 -6.05 5.15 14.53
CA LEU A 234 -5.84 6.59 14.60
C LEU A 234 -6.63 7.24 15.74
N LEU A 235 -7.90 6.86 15.93
CA LEU A 235 -8.70 7.39 17.04
C LEU A 235 -8.05 7.10 18.39
N ASN A 236 -7.58 5.86 18.58
CA ASN A 236 -6.94 5.46 19.82
C ASN A 236 -5.62 6.20 20.07
N ILE A 237 -4.76 6.29 19.05
CA ILE A 237 -3.47 6.98 19.17
C ILE A 237 -3.64 8.47 19.39
N HIS A 238 -4.58 9.12 18.71
CA HIS A 238 -4.73 10.56 18.81
C HIS A 238 -5.54 10.98 20.05
N PHE A 239 -6.57 10.22 20.44
CA PHE A 239 -7.56 10.69 21.42
C PHE A 239 -7.70 9.84 22.68
N VAL A 240 -7.39 8.53 22.64
CA VAL A 240 -7.70 7.61 23.75
C VAL A 240 -6.48 7.29 24.61
N TYR A 241 -5.37 6.89 24.01
CA TYR A 241 -4.23 6.35 24.76
C TYR A 241 -3.50 7.43 25.58
N PRO A 242 -2.88 7.08 26.72
CA PRO A 242 -2.05 8.03 27.47
C PRO A 242 -0.75 8.37 26.71
N PRO A 243 -0.12 9.53 26.96
CA PRO A 243 1.07 9.99 26.23
C PRO A 243 2.22 8.96 26.15
N GLY A 244 2.47 8.22 27.23
CA GLY A 244 3.49 7.17 27.26
C GLY A 244 3.21 6.04 26.28
N LEU A 245 1.97 5.54 26.26
CA LEU A 245 1.54 4.49 25.34
C LEU A 245 1.53 4.97 23.89
N LYS A 246 1.06 6.20 23.62
CA LYS A 246 1.13 6.81 22.28
C LYS A 246 2.56 6.79 21.74
N ARG A 247 3.52 7.21 22.57
CA ARG A 247 4.94 7.24 22.22
C ARG A 247 5.47 5.84 21.98
N ALA A 248 5.19 4.91 22.89
CA ALA A 248 5.63 3.52 22.76
C ALA A 248 5.14 2.90 21.44
N ILE A 249 3.85 3.05 21.12
CA ILE A 249 3.27 2.51 19.88
C ILE A 249 3.93 3.10 18.64
N ARG A 250 4.05 4.44 18.57
CA ARG A 250 4.68 5.10 17.42
C ARG A 250 6.11 4.62 17.18
N TYR A 251 6.89 4.44 18.24
CA TYR A 251 8.26 3.92 18.17
C TYR A 251 8.34 2.45 17.71
N HIS A 252 7.23 1.71 17.76
CA HIS A 252 7.15 0.31 17.33
C HIS A 252 6.41 0.13 15.99
N LEU A 253 5.99 1.20 15.31
CA LEU A 253 5.36 1.06 13.98
C LEU A 253 6.36 0.65 12.89
N LEU A 254 7.57 1.22 12.97
CA LEU A 254 8.62 1.05 11.98
C LEU A 254 9.94 0.73 12.67
N VAL A 255 10.73 -0.15 12.07
CA VAL A 255 12.09 -0.50 12.50
C VAL A 255 13.04 -0.36 11.31
N ASN A 256 14.32 -0.09 11.56
CA ASN A 256 15.34 -0.06 10.52
C ASN A 256 16.38 -1.18 10.73
N PRO A 257 16.12 -2.40 10.22
CA PRO A 257 17.03 -3.53 10.43
C PRO A 257 18.43 -3.30 9.86
N THR A 258 18.58 -2.39 8.90
CA THR A 258 19.84 -2.14 8.20
C THR A 258 20.63 -0.93 8.73
N GLY A 259 19.97 -0.06 9.50
CA GLY A 259 20.50 1.25 9.91
C GLY A 259 20.70 2.25 8.76
N ARG A 260 20.28 1.95 7.52
CA ARG A 260 20.51 2.82 6.36
C ARG A 260 19.34 3.79 6.12
N PRO A 261 19.58 5.00 5.59
CA PRO A 261 18.51 5.90 5.16
C PRO A 261 17.56 5.22 4.18
N MET A 262 16.27 5.56 4.23
CA MET A 262 15.22 5.01 3.35
C MET A 262 15.01 3.47 3.44
N LYS A 263 15.55 2.81 4.47
CA LYS A 263 15.44 1.36 4.67
C LYS A 263 14.69 0.97 5.95
N TRP A 264 13.79 1.83 6.41
CA TRP A 264 12.82 1.50 7.46
C TRP A 264 11.76 0.52 6.93
N ARG A 265 11.28 -0.38 7.77
CA ARG A 265 10.31 -1.43 7.46
C ARG A 265 9.25 -1.48 8.55
N ALA A 266 8.04 -1.86 8.18
CA ALA A 266 7.00 -2.16 9.14
C ALA A 266 7.41 -3.36 10.01
N VAL A 267 7.01 -3.36 11.29
CA VAL A 267 7.35 -4.47 12.18
C VAL A 267 6.74 -5.80 11.71
N ASP A 268 5.50 -5.78 11.23
CA ASP A 268 4.85 -6.97 10.68
C ASP A 268 5.57 -7.52 9.45
N TRP A 269 6.26 -6.68 8.66
CA TRP A 269 7.15 -7.16 7.60
C TRP A 269 8.32 -8.00 8.15
N CYS A 270 8.94 -7.57 9.26
CA CYS A 270 9.99 -8.34 9.92
C CYS A 270 9.44 -9.65 10.51
N VAL A 271 8.22 -9.63 11.04
CA VAL A 271 7.52 -10.82 11.52
C VAL A 271 7.26 -11.78 10.36
N GLU A 272 6.79 -11.30 9.21
CA GLU A 272 6.56 -12.16 8.03
C GLU A 272 7.87 -12.73 7.46
N LEU A 273 8.94 -11.93 7.46
CA LEU A 273 10.26 -12.44 7.11
C LEU A 273 10.69 -13.57 8.06
N ASN A 274 10.43 -13.43 9.36
CA ASN A 274 10.76 -14.48 10.32
C ASN A 274 9.86 -15.72 10.17
N ASN A 275 8.56 -15.52 9.89
CA ASN A 275 7.60 -16.58 9.59
C ASN A 275 8.06 -17.41 8.39
N LEU A 276 8.55 -16.76 7.34
CA LEU A 276 9.09 -17.42 6.16
C LEU A 276 10.24 -18.35 6.53
N TYR A 277 11.24 -17.87 7.27
CA TYR A 277 12.37 -18.73 7.65
C TYR A 277 11.92 -19.88 8.54
N THR A 278 11.07 -19.58 9.52
CA THR A 278 10.58 -20.55 10.51
C THR A 278 9.71 -21.64 9.87
N LYS A 279 8.75 -21.28 9.02
CA LYS A 279 7.72 -22.20 8.50
C LYS A 279 8.06 -22.80 7.14
N VAL A 280 8.78 -22.07 6.30
CA VAL A 280 8.99 -22.43 4.88
C VAL A 280 10.40 -22.93 4.63
N LYS A 281 11.42 -22.25 5.17
CA LYS A 281 12.81 -22.65 4.94
C LYS A 281 13.28 -23.74 5.90
N ASN A 282 13.01 -23.57 7.20
CA ASN A 282 13.62 -24.40 8.25
C ASN A 282 12.63 -25.38 8.92
N GLY A 283 11.31 -25.21 8.69
CA GLY A 283 10.25 -25.99 9.34
C GLY A 283 10.12 -27.46 8.91
N GLY A 284 11.09 -28.02 8.18
CA GLY A 284 11.04 -29.38 7.64
C GLY A 284 10.22 -29.52 6.33
N LYS A 285 10.28 -30.71 5.73
CA LYS A 285 9.56 -31.07 4.49
C LYS A 285 8.78 -32.38 4.68
N GLY A 286 7.66 -32.52 3.98
CA GLY A 286 6.85 -33.75 4.02
C GLY A 286 6.36 -34.08 5.43
N SER A 287 6.49 -35.35 5.82
CA SER A 287 6.11 -35.84 7.16
C SER A 287 6.89 -35.19 8.31
N ASN A 288 8.04 -34.58 8.03
CA ASN A 288 8.84 -33.89 9.04
C ASN A 288 8.40 -32.45 9.31
N ARG A 289 7.35 -31.95 8.64
CA ARG A 289 6.79 -30.62 8.87
C ARG A 289 5.79 -30.67 10.02
N THR A 290 6.29 -30.77 11.25
CA THR A 290 5.48 -30.81 12.47
C THR A 290 5.61 -29.51 13.27
N VAL A 291 4.62 -29.23 14.13
CA VAL A 291 4.63 -28.03 14.99
C VAL A 291 5.81 -28.07 15.96
N GLU A 292 6.08 -29.25 16.53
CA GLU A 292 7.17 -29.48 17.47
C GLU A 292 8.52 -29.15 16.84
N ARG A 293 8.73 -29.58 15.59
CA ARG A 293 9.96 -29.26 14.85
C ARG A 293 10.06 -27.76 14.57
N ILE A 294 8.98 -27.13 14.10
CA ILE A 294 8.97 -25.69 13.83
C ILE A 294 9.32 -24.90 15.10
N ILE A 295 8.78 -25.29 16.26
CA ILE A 295 9.10 -24.68 17.55
C ILE A 295 10.58 -24.88 17.88
N LEU A 296 11.09 -26.11 17.76
CA LEU A 296 12.50 -26.44 18.05
C LEU A 296 13.49 -25.65 17.18
N GLU A 297 13.18 -25.48 15.90
CA GLU A 297 14.06 -24.83 14.91
C GLU A 297 13.96 -23.29 14.96
N SER A 298 12.84 -22.74 15.46
CA SER A 298 12.56 -21.30 15.44
C SER A 298 13.62 -20.41 16.12
N PRO A 299 14.22 -20.76 17.28
CA PRO A 299 15.24 -19.94 17.91
C PRO A 299 16.57 -19.95 17.14
N LEU A 300 16.76 -20.94 16.27
CA LEU A 300 18.00 -21.14 15.51
C LEU A 300 18.01 -20.42 14.15
N VAL A 301 16.89 -19.79 13.75
CA VAL A 301 16.76 -19.09 12.46
C VAL A 301 17.91 -18.13 12.20
N GLN A 302 18.30 -17.32 13.19
CA GLN A 302 19.39 -16.36 13.01
C GLN A 302 20.75 -17.05 12.89
N VAL A 303 20.97 -18.13 13.64
CA VAL A 303 22.20 -18.94 13.56
C VAL A 303 22.33 -19.55 12.16
N TYR A 304 21.26 -20.14 11.63
CA TYR A 304 21.25 -20.70 10.27
C TYR A 304 21.54 -19.66 9.20
N ARG A 305 20.96 -18.45 9.32
CA ARG A 305 21.23 -17.35 8.37
C ARG A 305 22.69 -16.90 8.43
N ASN A 306 23.28 -16.84 9.62
CA ASN A 306 24.69 -16.45 9.78
C ASN A 306 25.62 -17.52 9.21
N LEU A 307 25.35 -18.80 9.47
CA LEU A 307 26.13 -19.92 8.92
C LEU A 307 26.08 -19.93 7.40
N GLN A 308 24.90 -19.70 6.80
CA GLN A 308 24.77 -19.63 5.35
C GLN A 308 25.66 -18.51 4.78
N LYS A 309 25.67 -17.31 5.38
CA LYS A 309 26.55 -16.21 4.96
C LYS A 309 28.03 -16.54 5.08
N ILE A 310 28.43 -17.23 6.16
CA ILE A 310 29.82 -17.66 6.38
C ILE A 310 30.24 -18.62 5.26
N VAL A 311 29.39 -19.60 4.93
CA VAL A 311 29.65 -20.53 3.82
C VAL A 311 29.73 -19.78 2.49
N GLU A 312 28.77 -18.93 2.17
CA GLU A 312 28.78 -18.13 0.93
C GLU A 312 30.06 -17.30 0.78
N THR A 313 30.51 -16.68 1.88
CA THR A 313 31.75 -15.88 1.90
C THR A 313 33.00 -16.76 1.74
N ASN A 314 33.07 -17.87 2.48
CA ASN A 314 34.26 -18.74 2.49
C ASN A 314 34.47 -19.49 1.17
N PHE A 315 33.38 -19.78 0.44
CA PHE A 315 33.44 -20.45 -0.86
C PHE A 315 33.46 -19.48 -2.05
N ASP A 316 33.68 -18.18 -1.81
CA ASP A 316 33.64 -17.11 -2.83
C ASP A 316 32.40 -17.17 -3.73
N LEU A 317 31.27 -17.57 -3.15
CA LEU A 317 29.96 -17.51 -3.79
C LEU A 317 29.41 -16.06 -3.77
N THR A 318 30.31 -15.07 -3.73
CA THR A 318 30.02 -13.63 -3.63
C THR A 318 29.21 -13.09 -4.81
N HIS A 319 29.18 -13.83 -5.93
CA HIS A 319 28.36 -13.57 -7.11
C HIS A 319 26.89 -14.02 -6.97
N LEU A 320 26.56 -14.87 -5.99
CA LEU A 320 25.18 -15.26 -5.66
C LEU A 320 24.57 -14.24 -4.70
N THR A 321 24.20 -13.06 -5.21
CA THR A 321 23.59 -12.04 -4.38
C THR A 321 22.14 -12.43 -4.03
N THR A 322 21.80 -12.47 -2.75
CA THR A 322 20.40 -12.51 -2.28
C THR A 322 19.66 -11.18 -2.54
N ASN A 323 20.40 -10.12 -2.88
CA ASN A 323 19.85 -8.86 -3.35
C ASN A 323 19.40 -9.01 -4.80
N HIS A 324 18.09 -9.06 -5.03
CA HIS A 324 17.56 -8.93 -6.38
C HIS A 324 17.83 -7.52 -6.90
N ALA A 325 18.74 -7.39 -7.88
CA ALA A 325 18.93 -6.14 -8.59
C ALA A 325 17.61 -5.72 -9.24
N ALA A 326 17.31 -4.42 -9.18
CA ALA A 326 16.14 -3.88 -9.86
C ALA A 326 16.24 -4.19 -11.37
N PRO A 327 15.13 -4.61 -12.02
CA PRO A 327 15.15 -4.87 -13.44
C PRO A 327 15.52 -3.60 -14.22
N VAL A 328 16.27 -3.76 -15.32
CA VAL A 328 16.58 -2.64 -16.22
C VAL A 328 15.34 -2.30 -17.03
N MET A 329 14.59 -1.28 -16.61
CA MET A 329 13.27 -0.95 -17.16
C MET A 329 13.28 0.03 -18.33
N ALA A 330 14.43 0.62 -18.70
CA ALA A 330 14.52 1.73 -19.66
C ALA A 330 13.80 1.45 -20.99
N LYS A 331 14.04 0.27 -21.60
CA LYS A 331 13.39 -0.12 -22.88
C LYS A 331 11.89 -0.29 -22.72
N THR A 332 11.44 -0.94 -21.65
CA THR A 332 10.01 -1.16 -21.37
C THR A 332 9.29 0.17 -21.10
N PHE A 333 9.93 1.08 -20.36
CA PHE A 333 9.39 2.42 -20.11
C PHE A 333 9.29 3.23 -21.38
N LYS A 334 10.26 3.12 -22.29
CA LYS A 334 10.19 3.79 -23.60
C LYS A 334 8.98 3.31 -24.41
N VAL A 335 8.75 2.00 -24.48
CA VAL A 335 7.57 1.43 -25.15
C VAL A 335 6.26 1.93 -24.54
N LEU A 336 6.16 1.98 -23.21
CA LEU A 336 4.98 2.51 -22.52
C LEU A 336 4.80 4.02 -22.78
N GLN A 337 5.87 4.81 -22.75
CA GLN A 337 5.82 6.24 -23.08
C GLN A 337 5.34 6.50 -24.50
N ASP A 338 5.82 5.73 -25.49
CA ASP A 338 5.39 5.86 -26.88
C ASP A 338 3.89 5.53 -27.03
N LYS A 339 3.38 4.54 -26.27
CA LYS A 339 1.94 4.24 -26.21
C LYS A 339 1.13 5.35 -25.52
N LEU A 340 1.64 5.97 -24.46
CA LEU A 340 0.98 7.10 -23.80
C LEU A 340 0.93 8.33 -24.72
N LEU A 341 1.95 8.54 -25.56
CA LEU A 341 1.94 9.57 -26.59
C LEU A 341 0.87 9.34 -27.66
N SER A 342 0.67 8.10 -28.08
CA SER A 342 -0.37 7.79 -29.09
C SER A 342 -1.80 7.85 -28.52
N SER A 343 -1.99 7.37 -27.30
CA SER A 343 -3.31 7.29 -26.64
C SER A 343 -3.74 8.59 -25.95
N THR A 344 -2.78 9.48 -25.65
CA THR A 344 -3.00 10.83 -25.11
C THR A 344 -3.88 10.90 -23.85
N PRO A 345 -3.62 10.12 -22.78
CA PRO A 345 -4.45 10.13 -21.57
C PRO A 345 -4.40 11.46 -20.82
N HIS A 346 -3.34 12.25 -20.99
CA HIS A 346 -3.14 13.53 -20.33
C HIS A 346 -3.39 14.74 -21.24
N ILE A 347 -3.98 14.56 -22.43
CA ILE A 347 -4.44 15.68 -23.27
C ILE A 347 -5.96 15.67 -23.24
N VAL A 348 -6.55 16.84 -22.94
CA VAL A 348 -8.01 17.01 -22.88
C VAL A 348 -8.61 16.91 -24.29
N ARG A 349 -9.62 16.05 -24.44
CA ARG A 349 -10.42 15.86 -25.65
C ARG A 349 -11.90 15.88 -25.29
N CYS A 350 -12.57 17.00 -25.58
CA CYS A 350 -14.00 17.17 -25.34
C CYS A 350 -14.82 16.05 -25.99
N GLY A 351 -15.75 15.48 -25.25
CA GLY A 351 -16.63 14.39 -25.67
C GLY A 351 -15.99 13.00 -25.64
N ARG A 352 -14.73 12.85 -25.17
CA ARG A 352 -14.09 11.52 -25.07
C ARG A 352 -14.76 10.69 -23.96
N LYS A 353 -15.50 9.67 -24.40
CA LYS A 353 -16.20 8.72 -23.52
C LYS A 353 -15.25 7.63 -23.00
N SER A 354 -15.70 6.94 -21.97
CA SER A 354 -15.03 5.78 -21.38
C SER A 354 -16.05 4.70 -21.09
N ARG A 355 -15.64 3.44 -21.19
CA ARG A 355 -16.46 2.28 -20.81
C ARG A 355 -16.65 2.20 -19.29
N HIS A 356 -15.78 2.82 -18.52
CA HIS A 356 -15.79 2.77 -17.06
C HIS A 356 -15.49 4.12 -16.44
N ILE A 357 -16.43 4.64 -15.63
CA ILE A 357 -16.21 5.87 -14.86
C ILE A 357 -15.63 5.48 -13.51
N ILE A 358 -14.42 5.98 -13.20
CA ILE A 358 -13.76 5.70 -11.93
C ILE A 358 -14.33 6.62 -10.85
N ASP A 359 -14.82 6.08 -9.75
CA ASP A 359 -15.35 6.89 -8.64
C ASP A 359 -14.25 7.71 -7.94
N ASP A 360 -14.60 8.89 -7.39
CA ASP A 360 -13.75 9.48 -6.34
C ASP A 360 -13.95 8.65 -5.06
N LEU A 361 -13.03 7.70 -4.83
CA LEU A 361 -13.02 6.78 -3.71
C LEU A 361 -12.90 7.50 -2.36
N GLY A 362 -12.33 8.72 -2.33
CA GLY A 362 -12.32 9.55 -1.12
C GLY A 362 -13.74 9.94 -0.72
N ASP A 363 -14.45 10.60 -1.63
CA ASP A 363 -15.81 11.10 -1.36
C ASP A 363 -16.82 9.96 -1.23
N LYS A 364 -16.74 8.94 -2.11
CA LYS A 364 -17.55 7.72 -2.00
C LYS A 364 -17.32 7.03 -0.65
N GLY A 365 -16.07 6.95 -0.21
CA GLY A 365 -15.68 6.35 1.06
C GLY A 365 -16.22 7.12 2.25
N LEU A 366 -16.10 8.44 2.25
CA LEU A 366 -16.65 9.32 3.28
C LEU A 366 -18.16 9.19 3.38
N ALA A 367 -18.88 9.24 2.25
CA ALA A 367 -20.33 9.05 2.23
C ALA A 367 -20.75 7.68 2.79
N LEU A 368 -19.96 6.62 2.56
CA LEU A 368 -20.20 5.30 3.15
C LEU A 368 -19.91 5.24 4.66
N LEU A 369 -18.92 5.99 5.14
CA LEU A 369 -18.62 6.09 6.57
C LEU A 369 -19.72 6.86 7.31
N GLU A 370 -20.20 7.97 6.74
CA GLU A 370 -21.32 8.75 7.29
C GLU A 370 -22.61 7.92 7.37
N LYS A 371 -22.92 7.17 6.32
CA LYS A 371 -24.07 6.24 6.31
C LYS A 371 -23.88 5.07 7.28
N GLY A 372 -22.65 4.57 7.44
CA GLY A 372 -22.32 3.52 8.41
C GLY A 372 -22.60 3.94 9.85
N ILE A 373 -22.27 5.18 10.21
CA ILE A 373 -22.60 5.77 11.52
C ILE A 373 -24.13 5.84 11.74
N GLN A 374 -24.90 5.99 10.66
CA GLN A 374 -26.38 5.95 10.72
C GLN A 374 -26.95 4.50 10.72
N TRP A 375 -26.23 3.53 10.17
CA TRP A 375 -26.63 2.12 10.02
C TRP A 375 -26.25 1.22 11.19
N GLU A 376 -25.38 1.63 12.13
CA GLU A 376 -25.19 0.92 13.41
C GLU A 376 -26.48 0.83 14.27
N ALA A 377 -27.62 1.31 13.76
CA ALA A 377 -28.98 1.11 14.28
C ALA A 377 -29.77 -0.05 13.64
N ASN A 378 -29.33 -0.71 12.56
CA ASN A 378 -30.00 -1.90 11.98
C ASN A 378 -29.00 -2.71 11.13
N GLU A 379 -28.92 -4.03 11.30
CA GLU A 379 -27.88 -4.88 10.68
C GLU A 379 -28.18 -5.38 9.25
N ASP A 380 -27.11 -5.90 8.63
CA ASP A 380 -26.96 -6.69 7.40
C ASP A 380 -26.57 -5.97 6.08
N THR A 381 -25.31 -6.17 5.66
CA THR A 381 -24.92 -6.08 4.24
C THR A 381 -23.94 -7.17 3.83
N LYS A 382 -24.29 -7.91 2.77
CA LYS A 382 -23.43 -8.84 2.03
C LYS A 382 -22.65 -8.07 0.96
N GLY A 383 -21.32 -8.06 1.07
CA GLY A 383 -20.39 -7.59 0.04
C GLY A 383 -19.31 -8.65 -0.24
N LEU A 384 -18.47 -8.40 -1.24
CA LEU A 384 -17.25 -9.20 -1.50
C LEU A 384 -16.48 -9.36 -0.18
N GLU A 385 -16.36 -10.60 0.31
CA GLU A 385 -15.69 -10.87 1.58
C GLU A 385 -14.28 -10.29 1.58
N ASP A 386 -13.89 -9.69 2.71
CA ASP A 386 -12.52 -9.27 3.00
C ASP A 386 -11.65 -10.53 3.07
N SER A 387 -11.20 -11.04 1.92
CA SER A 387 -10.22 -12.12 1.88
C SER A 387 -8.89 -11.58 2.38
N GLU A 388 -8.35 -12.17 3.44
CA GLU A 388 -7.02 -11.84 3.94
C GLU A 388 -5.95 -12.15 2.87
N ASP A 389 -5.18 -11.13 2.51
CA ASP A 389 -4.02 -11.30 1.65
C ASP A 389 -2.87 -11.84 2.50
N LYS A 390 -2.56 -13.13 2.35
CA LYS A 390 -1.39 -13.74 3.00
C LYS A 390 -0.13 -13.28 2.29
N ALA A 391 0.86 -12.78 3.05
CA ALA A 391 2.15 -12.43 2.51
C ALA A 391 2.87 -13.66 1.92
N GLU A 392 3.25 -13.59 0.64
CA GLU A 392 4.09 -14.60 0.01
C GLU A 392 5.59 -14.25 0.15
N LEU A 393 6.47 -15.23 -0.10
CA LEU A 393 7.92 -15.02 -0.13
C LEU A 393 8.31 -13.81 -0.99
N GLU A 394 7.71 -13.74 -2.17
CA GLU A 394 8.03 -12.69 -3.14
C GLU A 394 7.53 -11.31 -2.71
N ASP A 395 6.49 -11.23 -1.88
CA ASP A 395 5.96 -9.98 -1.34
C ASP A 395 6.92 -9.38 -0.32
N VAL A 396 7.45 -10.23 0.58
CA VAL A 396 8.46 -9.83 1.56
C VAL A 396 9.74 -9.37 0.85
N LEU A 397 10.16 -10.09 -0.20
CA LEU A 397 11.35 -9.75 -0.98
C LEU A 397 11.17 -8.50 -1.85
N ALA A 398 9.97 -8.24 -2.38
CA ALA A 398 9.70 -7.07 -3.23
C ALA A 398 9.93 -5.75 -2.49
N ASP A 399 9.69 -5.71 -1.18
CA ASP A 399 9.88 -4.52 -0.34
C ASP A 399 11.33 -4.38 0.17
N ILE A 400 12.26 -5.26 -0.18
CA ILE A 400 13.70 -5.18 0.22
C ILE A 400 14.47 -4.18 -0.65
N VAL A 401 14.09 -4.05 -1.92
CA VAL A 401 14.87 -3.34 -2.96
C VAL A 401 14.89 -1.84 -2.75
#